data_AF-A0A263DY04-F1
#
_entry.id   AF-A0A263DY04-F1
#
_cell.length_a   1.000
_cell.length_b   1.000
_cell.length_c   1.000
_cell.angle_alpha   90.00
_cell.angle_beta   90.00
_cell.angle_gamma   90.00
#
_symmetry.space_group_name_H-M   'P 1'
#
loop_
_entity.id
_entity.type
_entity.pdbx_description
1 polymer ?
#
loop_
_entity_poly.entity_id
_entity_poly.type
_entity_poly.pdbx_seq_one_letter_code
_entity_poly.pdbx_strand_id
1 'polypeptide(L)'
;MTDDLNAELGRRLDEEQRMATALVALERRPGHVLLAAITPTGLTAQQWAMASDALAGLWQDFAIYQRVLAEARDETEPCALHRLLREPSIEVSRTVVERRLTGDVERVETLTLDQLGARMEAAFRVVDEIVEACGALHEAFLMGLAPLARRLGSARVLAAELGAEVAELAVLTAKVDDLDRTCAADPLSLAGRPPAEVLTALAAEIGEAAARLDAIAAVRNGWDATLADLEAALGDLAKLGEQERQARAMAAERIAGPPLAAPPDRLPALRQRLATLSGPVGWPARAAGLDALRRAVREAERELHCAHALAAGLMERRAELRGRFESFRAKATRLGHAEEPDLLRIDGDVRRLLWGRPCDLAAATRALLDYQRLLQQAAGQGRSA
;
A
#
# COMPACT_ATOMS: atom_id res chain seq x y z
N MET A 1 37.10 8.74 -62.27
CA MET A 1 36.86 7.32 -61.94
C MET A 1 37.76 6.89 -60.80
N THR A 2 39.07 7.13 -60.87
CA THR A 2 40.02 6.85 -59.78
C THR A 2 39.74 7.64 -58.50
N ASP A 3 39.43 8.94 -58.59
CA ASP A 3 39.10 9.75 -57.41
C ASP A 3 37.83 9.28 -56.67
N ASP A 4 36.84 8.75 -57.41
CA ASP A 4 35.60 8.19 -56.85
C ASP A 4 35.85 6.85 -56.12
N LEU A 5 36.70 5.99 -56.69
CA LEU A 5 37.11 4.73 -56.06
C LEU A 5 37.98 4.97 -54.81
N ASN A 6 38.87 5.96 -54.83
CA ASN A 6 39.66 6.35 -53.68
C ASN A 6 38.80 6.95 -52.55
N ALA A 7 37.78 7.74 -52.90
CA ALA A 7 36.81 8.26 -51.93
C ALA A 7 35.94 7.14 -51.33
N GLU A 8 35.55 6.13 -52.12
CA GLU A 8 34.87 4.93 -51.61
C GLU A 8 35.78 4.15 -50.65
N LEU A 9 37.04 3.89 -51.04
CA LEU A 9 38.01 3.20 -50.18
C LEU A 9 38.20 3.92 -48.84
N GLY A 10 38.31 5.25 -48.87
CA GLY A 10 38.36 6.06 -47.64
C GLY A 10 37.16 5.84 -46.73
N ARG A 11 35.94 5.85 -47.29
CA ARG A 11 34.71 5.56 -46.52
C ARG A 11 34.69 4.15 -45.93
N ARG A 12 35.18 3.14 -46.67
CA ARG A 12 35.24 1.75 -46.20
C ARG A 12 36.27 1.54 -45.09
N LEU A 13 37.39 2.26 -45.12
CA LEU A 13 38.36 2.28 -44.03
C LEU A 13 37.77 2.93 -42.77
N ASP A 14 36.99 4.01 -42.92
CA ASP A 14 36.29 4.62 -41.78
C ASP A 14 35.20 3.70 -41.19
N GLU A 15 34.51 2.92 -42.04
CA GLU A 15 33.57 1.86 -41.61
C GLU A 15 34.27 0.74 -40.84
N GLU A 16 35.41 0.27 -41.33
CA GLU A 16 36.24 -0.75 -40.67
C GLU A 16 36.62 -0.32 -39.25
N GLN A 17 37.18 0.89 -39.11
CA GLN A 17 37.60 1.43 -37.82
C GLN A 17 36.43 1.59 -36.84
N ARG A 18 35.26 2.01 -37.34
CA ARG A 18 34.03 2.09 -36.54
C ARG A 18 33.59 0.71 -36.04
N MET A 19 33.58 -0.29 -36.92
CA MET A 19 33.21 -1.66 -36.54
C MET A 19 34.22 -2.26 -35.53
N ALA A 20 35.52 -2.07 -35.74
CA ALA A 20 36.56 -2.50 -34.81
C ALA A 20 36.33 -1.94 -33.40
N THR A 21 36.04 -0.64 -33.33
CA THR A 21 35.75 0.06 -32.07
C THR A 21 34.47 -0.47 -31.43
N ALA A 22 33.43 -0.71 -32.23
CA ALA A 22 32.15 -1.23 -31.77
C ALA A 22 32.26 -2.65 -31.19
N LEU A 23 33.03 -3.54 -31.84
CA LEU A 23 33.28 -4.90 -31.36
C LEU A 23 34.00 -4.93 -30.00
N VAL A 24 35.05 -4.11 -29.84
CA VAL A 24 35.76 -3.99 -28.56
C VAL A 24 34.86 -3.39 -27.48
N ALA A 25 33.99 -2.43 -27.84
CA ALA A 25 33.04 -1.85 -26.90
C ALA A 25 31.98 -2.87 -26.46
N LEU A 26 31.49 -3.71 -27.39
CA LEU A 26 30.51 -4.77 -27.13
C LEU A 26 31.02 -5.76 -26.08
N GLU A 27 32.26 -6.24 -26.22
CA GLU A 27 32.85 -7.22 -25.29
C GLU A 27 32.99 -6.69 -23.84
N ARG A 28 33.07 -5.35 -23.70
CA ARG A 28 33.16 -4.66 -22.40
C ARG A 28 31.81 -4.33 -21.80
N ARG A 29 30.70 -4.52 -22.52
CA ARG A 29 29.37 -4.23 -21.97
C ARG A 29 29.04 -5.18 -20.82
N PRO A 30 28.34 -4.69 -19.78
CA PRO A 30 27.98 -5.50 -18.62
C PRO A 30 27.27 -6.81 -18.98
N GLY A 31 26.36 -6.77 -19.97
CA GLY A 31 25.63 -7.97 -20.41
C GLY A 31 26.53 -9.04 -21.04
N HIS A 32 27.55 -8.65 -21.82
CA HIS A 32 28.50 -9.59 -22.40
C HIS A 32 29.39 -10.20 -21.32
N VAL A 33 29.94 -9.36 -20.43
CA VAL A 33 30.75 -9.82 -19.29
C VAL A 33 29.96 -10.79 -18.40
N LEU A 34 28.69 -10.50 -18.15
CA LEU A 34 27.80 -11.37 -17.40
C LEU A 34 27.59 -12.72 -18.11
N LEU A 35 27.18 -12.70 -19.39
CA LEU A 35 26.91 -13.91 -20.16
C LEU A 35 28.17 -14.78 -20.36
N ALA A 36 29.34 -14.17 -20.44
CA ALA A 36 30.62 -14.86 -20.51
C ALA A 36 31.05 -15.47 -19.16
N ALA A 37 30.58 -14.91 -18.03
CA ALA A 37 30.95 -15.36 -16.69
C ALA A 37 30.03 -16.46 -16.12
N ILE A 38 28.81 -16.59 -16.63
CA ILE A 38 27.81 -17.54 -16.14
C ILE A 38 27.56 -18.68 -17.13
N THR A 39 26.92 -19.75 -16.65
CA THR A 39 26.26 -20.73 -17.53
C THR A 39 24.78 -20.37 -17.61
N PRO A 40 24.33 -19.64 -18.64
CA PRO A 40 22.94 -19.24 -18.73
C PRO A 40 22.03 -20.47 -18.89
N THR A 41 20.78 -20.33 -18.49
CA THR A 41 19.74 -21.37 -18.59
C THR A 41 18.55 -20.86 -19.37
N GLY A 42 17.63 -21.76 -19.74
CA GLY A 42 16.34 -21.41 -20.33
C GLY A 42 16.45 -20.56 -21.61
N LEU A 43 15.70 -19.45 -21.65
CA LEU A 43 15.62 -18.59 -22.83
C LEU A 43 16.94 -17.87 -23.08
N THR A 44 17.60 -17.41 -22.02
CA THR A 44 18.90 -16.74 -22.12
C THR A 44 19.96 -17.66 -22.73
N ALA A 45 19.98 -18.95 -22.35
CA ALA A 45 20.91 -19.91 -22.94
C ALA A 45 20.69 -20.08 -24.45
N GLN A 46 19.43 -20.20 -24.87
CA GLN A 46 19.06 -20.36 -26.27
C GLN A 46 19.49 -19.15 -27.11
N GLN A 47 19.15 -17.94 -26.64
CA GLN A 47 19.48 -16.70 -27.34
C GLN A 47 20.98 -16.42 -27.34
N TRP A 48 21.66 -16.71 -26.23
CA TRP A 48 23.11 -16.51 -26.14
C TRP A 48 23.89 -17.47 -27.03
N ALA A 49 23.46 -18.73 -27.19
CA ALA A 49 24.09 -19.66 -28.12
C ALA A 49 24.03 -19.12 -29.56
N MET A 50 22.86 -18.66 -30.00
CA MET A 50 22.69 -18.07 -31.33
C MET A 50 23.52 -16.79 -31.50
N ALA A 51 23.55 -15.92 -30.49
CA ALA A 51 24.37 -14.70 -30.51
C ALA A 51 25.87 -15.00 -30.52
N SER A 52 26.31 -16.03 -29.79
CA SER A 52 27.72 -16.44 -29.75
C SER A 52 28.18 -16.97 -31.10
N ASP A 53 27.36 -17.77 -31.77
CA ASP A 53 27.63 -18.25 -33.14
C ASP A 53 27.68 -17.07 -34.14
N ALA A 54 26.74 -16.12 -34.03
CA ALA A 54 26.73 -14.91 -34.86
C ALA A 54 27.97 -14.02 -34.60
N LEU A 55 28.41 -13.89 -33.35
CA LEU A 55 29.61 -13.14 -32.97
C LEU A 55 30.87 -13.80 -33.51
N ALA A 56 30.97 -15.13 -33.45
CA ALA A 56 32.08 -15.88 -34.04
C ALA A 56 32.14 -15.70 -35.57
N GLY A 57 30.98 -15.77 -36.25
CA GLY A 57 30.88 -15.48 -37.68
C GLY A 57 31.25 -14.03 -38.02
N LEU A 58 30.82 -13.07 -37.21
CA LEU A 58 31.15 -11.66 -37.35
C LEU A 58 32.67 -11.40 -37.29
N TRP A 59 33.38 -12.03 -36.35
CA TRP A 59 34.84 -11.92 -36.28
C TRP A 59 35.54 -12.52 -37.50
N GLN A 60 35.02 -13.62 -38.06
CA GLN A 60 35.55 -14.20 -39.30
C GLN A 60 35.32 -13.27 -40.49
N ASP A 61 34.09 -12.76 -40.64
CA ASP A 61 33.70 -11.82 -41.69
C ASP A 61 34.52 -10.52 -41.59
N PHE A 62 34.75 -10.01 -40.38
CA PHE A 62 35.59 -8.83 -40.13
C PHE A 62 37.06 -9.05 -40.52
N ALA A 63 37.63 -10.22 -40.24
CA ALA A 63 39.00 -10.54 -40.66
C ALA A 63 39.13 -10.66 -42.20
N ILE A 64 38.09 -11.16 -42.89
CA ILE A 64 38.03 -11.17 -44.36
C ILE A 64 37.94 -9.73 -44.88
N TYR A 65 37.08 -8.91 -44.29
CA TYR A 65 36.89 -7.50 -44.64
C TYR A 65 38.20 -6.70 -44.52
N GLN A 66 38.93 -6.86 -43.41
CA GLN A 66 40.24 -6.22 -43.21
C GLN A 66 41.28 -6.64 -44.26
N ARG A 67 41.30 -7.93 -44.64
CA ARG A 67 42.24 -8.43 -45.66
C ARG A 67 41.96 -7.81 -47.03
N VAL A 68 40.71 -7.77 -47.44
CA VAL A 68 40.29 -7.17 -48.73
C VAL A 68 40.59 -5.67 -48.75
N LEU A 69 40.37 -4.96 -47.65
CA LEU A 69 40.73 -3.54 -47.55
C LEU A 69 42.23 -3.28 -47.57
N ALA A 70 43.04 -4.14 -46.95
CA ALA A 70 44.49 -4.06 -47.04
C ALA A 70 44.97 -4.24 -48.49
N GLU A 71 44.41 -5.22 -49.21
CA GLU A 71 44.69 -5.45 -50.63
C GLU A 71 44.25 -4.24 -51.49
N ALA A 72 43.04 -3.72 -51.26
CA ALA A 72 42.53 -2.56 -51.99
C ALA A 72 43.34 -1.27 -51.74
N ARG A 73 43.96 -1.12 -50.56
CA ARG A 73 44.81 0.04 -50.23
C ARG A 73 46.13 0.03 -50.99
N ASP A 74 46.69 -1.15 -51.20
CA ASP A 74 47.99 -1.32 -51.85
C ASP A 74 47.84 -1.44 -53.39
N GLU A 75 46.60 -1.48 -53.89
CA GLU A 75 46.26 -1.60 -55.32
C GLU A 75 46.37 -0.26 -56.07
N THR A 76 47.01 -0.29 -57.24
CA THR A 76 47.25 0.90 -58.08
C THR A 76 46.47 0.85 -59.40
N GLU A 77 46.02 -0.34 -59.81
CA GLU A 77 45.26 -0.55 -61.05
C GLU A 77 43.75 -0.26 -60.82
N PRO A 78 43.15 0.73 -61.52
CA PRO A 78 41.75 1.11 -61.30
C PRO A 78 40.74 -0.03 -61.54
N CYS A 79 41.04 -0.96 -62.45
CA CYS A 79 40.18 -2.11 -62.73
C CYS A 79 40.23 -3.17 -61.63
N ALA A 80 41.41 -3.38 -61.01
CA ALA A 80 41.54 -4.29 -59.87
C ALA A 80 40.87 -3.69 -58.63
N LEU A 81 41.06 -2.40 -58.38
CA LEU A 81 40.38 -1.68 -57.31
C LEU A 81 38.85 -1.68 -57.47
N HIS A 82 38.35 -1.49 -58.69
CA HIS A 82 36.91 -1.60 -58.97
C HIS A 82 36.35 -2.98 -58.61
N ARG A 83 37.08 -4.04 -59.00
CA ARG A 83 36.70 -5.43 -58.72
C ARG A 83 36.58 -5.69 -57.22
N LEU A 84 37.61 -5.33 -56.45
CA LEU A 84 37.65 -5.55 -55.00
C LEU A 84 36.54 -4.79 -54.25
N LEU A 85 36.22 -3.56 -54.69
CA LEU A 85 35.25 -2.72 -53.98
C LEU A 85 33.80 -2.95 -54.40
N ARG A 86 33.54 -3.29 -55.67
CA ARG A 86 32.18 -3.27 -56.25
C ARG A 86 31.71 -4.58 -56.83
N GLU A 87 32.61 -5.50 -57.20
CA GLU A 87 32.23 -6.79 -57.77
C GLU A 87 32.09 -7.87 -56.68
N PRO A 88 31.34 -8.96 -56.94
CA PRO A 88 31.23 -10.09 -56.01
C PRO A 88 32.53 -10.92 -56.04
N SER A 89 33.58 -10.46 -55.38
CA SER A 89 34.91 -11.10 -55.40
C SER A 89 35.33 -11.72 -54.07
N ILE A 90 34.52 -11.59 -53.01
CA ILE A 90 34.89 -12.05 -51.67
C ILE A 90 34.24 -13.40 -51.39
N GLU A 91 35.04 -14.46 -51.28
CA GLU A 91 34.57 -15.79 -50.91
C GLU A 91 34.31 -15.87 -49.40
N VAL A 92 33.04 -16.04 -49.01
CA VAL A 92 32.63 -16.07 -47.58
C VAL A 92 32.31 -17.50 -47.12
N SER A 93 31.85 -18.36 -48.02
CA SER A 93 31.62 -19.77 -47.71
C SER A 93 31.96 -20.67 -48.90
N ARG A 94 32.47 -21.86 -48.61
CA ARG A 94 32.77 -22.91 -49.59
C ARG A 94 32.22 -24.23 -49.07
N THR A 95 31.24 -24.78 -49.77
CA THR A 95 30.57 -26.02 -49.36
C THR A 95 30.67 -27.06 -50.46
N VAL A 96 31.06 -28.28 -50.08
CA VAL A 96 31.07 -29.42 -51.02
C VAL A 96 29.64 -29.90 -51.19
N VAL A 97 29.08 -29.69 -52.38
CA VAL A 97 27.71 -30.08 -52.75
C VAL A 97 27.65 -31.56 -53.11
N GLU A 98 28.69 -32.09 -53.76
CA GLU A 98 28.76 -33.48 -54.20
C GLU A 98 30.22 -33.95 -54.29
N ARG A 99 30.53 -35.12 -53.74
CA ARG A 99 31.87 -35.74 -53.89
C ARG A 99 31.85 -36.74 -55.03
N ARG A 100 32.66 -36.51 -56.08
CA ARG A 100 32.78 -37.43 -57.23
C ARG A 100 34.19 -37.99 -57.34
N LEU A 101 34.34 -39.15 -58.00
CA LEU A 101 35.65 -39.78 -58.23
C LEU A 101 36.64 -38.90 -59.01
N THR A 102 36.17 -37.88 -59.74
CA THR A 102 37.00 -36.94 -60.53
C THR A 102 37.14 -35.55 -59.89
N GLY A 103 36.66 -35.36 -58.66
CA GLY A 103 36.74 -34.08 -57.94
C GLY A 103 35.44 -33.72 -57.23
N ASP A 104 35.55 -32.87 -56.21
CA ASP A 104 34.43 -32.36 -55.43
C ASP A 104 33.75 -31.20 -56.17
N VAL A 105 32.41 -31.20 -56.21
CA VAL A 105 31.61 -30.07 -56.70
C VAL A 105 31.39 -29.11 -55.55
N GLU A 106 32.07 -27.96 -55.60
CA GLU A 106 31.99 -26.92 -54.58
C GLU A 106 30.99 -25.82 -54.96
N ARG A 107 30.21 -25.34 -53.99
CA ARG A 107 29.47 -24.09 -54.08
C ARG A 107 30.22 -23.04 -53.26
N VAL A 108 30.72 -22.03 -53.96
CA VAL A 108 31.37 -20.85 -53.37
C VAL A 108 30.35 -19.73 -53.33
N GLU A 109 30.12 -19.19 -52.14
CA GLU A 109 29.32 -17.99 -51.96
C GLU A 109 30.23 -16.77 -52.00
N THR A 110 30.03 -15.93 -53.03
CA THR A 110 30.78 -14.69 -53.22
C THR A 110 29.92 -13.49 -52.89
N LEU A 111 30.42 -12.59 -52.04
CA LEU A 111 29.78 -11.32 -51.71
C LEU A 111 30.62 -10.14 -52.25
N THR A 112 29.96 -9.01 -52.45
CA THR A 112 30.65 -7.72 -52.57
C THR A 112 31.12 -7.24 -51.20
N LEU A 113 32.07 -6.29 -51.18
CA LEU A 113 32.53 -5.67 -49.93
C LEU A 113 31.39 -5.00 -49.16
N ASP A 114 30.48 -4.33 -49.88
CA ASP A 114 29.28 -3.71 -49.31
C ASP A 114 28.33 -4.73 -48.67
N GLN A 115 28.11 -5.87 -49.35
CA GLN A 115 27.28 -6.96 -48.83
C GLN A 115 27.89 -7.60 -47.58
N LEU A 116 29.22 -7.76 -47.54
CA LEU A 116 29.92 -8.25 -46.36
C LEU A 116 29.78 -7.28 -45.18
N GLY A 117 29.96 -5.97 -45.43
CA GLY A 117 29.74 -4.93 -44.43
C GLY A 117 28.30 -4.95 -43.88
N ALA A 118 27.29 -5.01 -44.74
CA ALA A 118 25.89 -5.09 -44.33
C ALA A 118 25.56 -6.36 -43.52
N ARG A 119 26.16 -7.50 -43.88
CA ARG A 119 26.03 -8.76 -43.14
C ARG A 119 26.67 -8.65 -41.76
N MET A 120 27.85 -8.04 -41.65
CA MET A 120 28.53 -7.79 -40.38
C MET A 120 27.70 -6.86 -39.47
N GLU A 121 27.16 -5.77 -40.02
CA GLU A 121 26.27 -4.86 -39.27
C GLU A 121 24.99 -5.54 -38.81
N ALA A 122 24.42 -6.45 -39.60
CA ALA A 122 23.26 -7.24 -39.20
C ALA A 122 23.60 -8.21 -38.06
N ALA A 123 24.73 -8.92 -38.16
CA ALA A 123 25.19 -9.82 -37.10
C ALA A 123 25.50 -9.05 -35.81
N PHE A 124 26.18 -7.90 -35.91
CA PHE A 124 26.47 -7.04 -34.77
C PHE A 124 25.19 -6.63 -34.04
N ARG A 125 24.16 -6.15 -34.76
CA ARG A 125 22.89 -5.72 -34.15
C ARG A 125 22.21 -6.83 -33.36
N VAL A 126 22.18 -8.05 -33.88
CA VAL A 126 21.57 -9.20 -33.17
C VAL A 126 22.28 -9.46 -31.84
N VAL A 127 23.61 -9.44 -31.82
CA VAL A 127 24.38 -9.65 -30.59
C VAL A 127 24.22 -8.48 -29.62
N ASP A 128 24.26 -7.25 -30.15
CA ASP A 128 24.12 -6.02 -29.38
C ASP A 128 22.79 -5.95 -28.63
N GLU A 129 21.68 -6.26 -29.32
CA GLU A 129 20.34 -6.28 -28.74
C GLU A 129 20.23 -7.26 -27.57
N ILE A 130 20.81 -8.46 -27.70
CA ILE A 130 20.79 -9.49 -26.65
C ILE A 130 21.65 -9.09 -25.46
N VAL A 131 22.87 -8.60 -25.71
CA VAL A 131 23.80 -8.14 -24.68
C VAL A 131 23.20 -6.95 -23.91
N GLU A 132 22.61 -6.00 -24.61
CA GLU A 132 21.97 -4.84 -24.01
C GLU A 132 20.76 -5.25 -23.16
N ALA A 133 19.86 -6.08 -23.70
CA ALA A 133 18.68 -6.55 -22.97
C ALA A 133 19.07 -7.33 -21.69
N CYS A 134 20.03 -8.25 -21.78
CA CYS A 134 20.55 -8.97 -20.62
C CYS A 134 21.16 -8.03 -19.57
N GLY A 135 22.01 -7.09 -20.01
CA GLY A 135 22.67 -6.14 -19.12
C GLY A 135 21.67 -5.24 -18.39
N ALA A 136 20.73 -4.65 -19.13
CA ALA A 136 19.72 -3.76 -18.58
C ALA A 136 18.78 -4.47 -17.60
N LEU A 137 18.34 -5.69 -17.91
CA LEU A 137 17.49 -6.48 -17.01
C LEU A 137 18.25 -6.86 -15.73
N HIS A 138 19.48 -7.35 -15.87
CA HIS A 138 20.28 -7.74 -14.72
C HIS A 138 20.54 -6.57 -13.77
N GLU A 139 20.97 -5.42 -14.31
CA GLU A 139 21.24 -4.22 -13.52
C GLU A 139 19.97 -3.72 -12.81
N ALA A 140 18.84 -3.66 -13.51
CA ALA A 140 17.57 -3.19 -12.96
C ALA A 140 17.11 -4.05 -11.77
N PHE A 141 17.14 -5.38 -11.91
CA PHE A 141 16.73 -6.29 -10.83
C PHE A 141 17.75 -6.34 -9.70
N LEU A 142 19.05 -6.34 -9.98
CA LEU A 142 20.09 -6.33 -8.94
C LEU A 142 19.95 -5.12 -8.01
N MET A 143 19.80 -3.93 -8.60
CA MET A 143 19.61 -2.69 -7.85
C MET A 143 18.26 -2.63 -7.13
N GLY A 144 17.22 -3.21 -7.73
CA GLY A 144 15.87 -3.22 -7.18
C GLY A 144 15.65 -4.21 -6.03
N LEU A 145 16.25 -5.40 -6.09
CA LEU A 145 16.02 -6.47 -5.12
C LEU A 145 16.79 -6.28 -3.81
N ALA A 146 18.00 -5.72 -3.85
CA ALA A 146 18.83 -5.49 -2.67
C ALA A 146 18.12 -4.73 -1.52
N PRO A 147 17.43 -3.59 -1.74
CA PRO A 147 16.66 -2.94 -0.68
C PRO A 147 15.47 -3.77 -0.19
N LEU A 148 14.82 -4.55 -1.06
CA LEU A 148 13.69 -5.41 -0.71
C LEU A 148 14.12 -6.57 0.19
N ALA A 149 15.22 -7.23 -0.14
CA ALA A 149 15.84 -8.28 0.66
C ALA A 149 16.21 -7.78 2.06
N ARG A 150 16.83 -6.59 2.16
CA ARG A 150 17.14 -5.96 3.46
C ARG A 150 15.88 -5.69 4.28
N ARG A 151 14.85 -5.11 3.66
CA ARG A 151 13.58 -4.81 4.35
C ARG A 151 12.90 -6.08 4.87
N LEU A 152 12.91 -7.16 4.08
CA LEU A 152 12.42 -8.47 4.52
C LEU A 152 13.24 -9.04 5.68
N GLY A 153 14.57 -8.91 5.62
CA GLY A 153 15.45 -9.30 6.73
C GLY A 153 15.08 -8.59 8.03
N SER A 154 14.93 -7.26 7.99
CA SER A 154 14.49 -6.46 9.14
C SER A 154 13.10 -6.87 9.64
N ALA A 155 12.14 -7.07 8.73
CA ALA A 155 10.79 -7.51 9.09
C ALA A 155 10.80 -8.89 9.77
N ARG A 156 11.63 -9.83 9.33
CA ARG A 156 11.77 -11.15 9.95
C ARG A 156 12.35 -11.09 11.36
N VAL A 157 13.36 -10.24 11.57
CA VAL A 157 13.92 -10.00 12.91
C VAL A 157 12.84 -9.44 13.84
N LEU A 158 12.11 -8.41 13.38
CA LEU A 158 11.03 -7.82 14.17
C LEU A 158 9.90 -8.82 14.45
N ALA A 159 9.50 -9.64 13.47
CA ALA A 159 8.51 -10.69 13.68
C ALA A 159 8.93 -11.70 14.75
N ALA A 160 10.21 -12.10 14.76
CA ALA A 160 10.76 -13.01 15.76
C ALA A 160 10.74 -12.38 17.16
N GLU A 161 11.13 -11.10 17.29
CA GLU A 161 11.05 -10.35 18.56
C GLU A 161 9.61 -10.22 19.09
N LEU A 162 8.63 -10.11 18.19
CA LEU A 162 7.22 -9.97 18.54
C LEU A 162 6.51 -11.32 18.76
N GLY A 163 7.15 -12.44 18.42
CA GLY A 163 6.52 -13.75 18.40
C GLY A 163 5.37 -13.83 17.39
N ALA A 164 5.49 -13.13 16.26
CA ALA A 164 4.49 -13.10 15.19
C ALA A 164 4.73 -14.22 14.17
N GLU A 165 3.67 -14.62 13.46
CA GLU A 165 3.79 -15.61 12.38
C GLU A 165 4.66 -15.09 11.22
N VAL A 166 5.56 -15.95 10.74
CA VAL A 166 6.52 -15.63 9.68
C VAL A 166 6.21 -16.30 8.35
N ALA A 167 5.08 -17.01 8.23
CA ALA A 167 4.73 -17.75 7.01
C ALA A 167 4.62 -16.83 5.78
N GLU A 168 3.96 -15.69 5.93
CA GLU A 168 3.88 -14.68 4.87
C GLU A 168 5.27 -14.14 4.48
N LEU A 169 6.10 -13.81 5.47
CA LEU A 169 7.46 -13.33 5.23
C LEU A 169 8.34 -14.38 4.55
N ALA A 170 8.13 -15.67 4.86
CA ALA A 170 8.83 -16.77 4.22
C ALA A 170 8.43 -16.90 2.74
N VAL A 171 7.15 -16.74 2.42
CA VAL A 171 6.66 -16.70 1.02
C VAL A 171 7.29 -15.52 0.27
N LEU A 172 7.31 -14.33 0.88
CA LEU A 172 7.92 -13.15 0.26
C LEU A 172 9.44 -13.29 0.09
N THR A 173 10.12 -13.92 1.05
CA THR A 173 11.55 -14.24 0.94
C THR A 173 11.78 -15.18 -0.25
N ALA A 174 10.99 -16.25 -0.36
CA ALA A 174 11.11 -17.18 -1.49
C ALA A 174 10.86 -16.50 -2.84
N LYS A 175 9.91 -15.56 -2.93
CA LYS A 175 9.67 -14.77 -4.15
C LYS A 175 10.89 -13.91 -4.54
N VAL A 176 11.52 -13.25 -3.57
CA VAL A 176 12.74 -12.45 -3.81
C VAL A 176 13.89 -13.35 -4.25
N ASP A 177 14.13 -14.45 -3.53
CA ASP A 177 15.21 -15.40 -3.83
C ASP A 177 15.02 -16.06 -5.21
N ASP A 178 13.78 -16.34 -5.60
CA ASP A 178 13.46 -16.91 -6.91
C ASP A 178 13.70 -15.92 -8.05
N LEU A 179 13.32 -14.65 -7.85
CA LEU A 179 13.55 -13.59 -8.83
C LEU A 179 15.04 -13.26 -8.96
N ASP A 180 15.79 -13.25 -7.86
CA ASP A 180 17.24 -13.08 -7.85
C ASP A 180 17.93 -14.22 -8.63
N ARG A 181 17.57 -15.47 -8.35
CA ARG A 181 18.10 -16.65 -9.06
C ARG A 181 17.76 -16.63 -10.55
N THR A 182 16.54 -16.24 -10.89
CA THR A 182 16.10 -16.12 -12.29
C THR A 182 16.87 -15.00 -13.00
N CYS A 183 17.04 -13.84 -12.37
CA CYS A 183 17.83 -12.74 -12.90
C CYS A 183 19.31 -13.11 -13.12
N ALA A 184 19.87 -13.94 -12.24
CA ALA A 184 21.26 -14.40 -12.34
C ALA A 184 21.48 -15.45 -13.44
N ALA A 185 20.50 -16.31 -13.73
CA ALA A 185 20.67 -17.47 -14.62
C ALA A 185 19.88 -17.39 -15.95
N ASP A 186 18.75 -16.69 -15.98
CA ASP A 186 17.89 -16.53 -17.16
C ASP A 186 17.21 -15.14 -17.21
N PRO A 187 17.96 -14.03 -17.30
CA PRO A 187 17.40 -12.68 -17.31
C PRO A 187 16.42 -12.44 -18.49
N LEU A 188 16.66 -13.01 -19.68
CA LEU A 188 15.77 -12.79 -20.83
C LEU A 188 14.37 -13.38 -20.64
N SER A 189 14.20 -14.38 -19.76
CA SER A 189 12.85 -14.87 -19.39
C SER A 189 11.99 -13.78 -18.74
N LEU A 190 12.61 -12.72 -18.21
CA LEU A 190 11.96 -11.60 -17.56
C LEU A 190 11.67 -10.44 -18.53
N ALA A 191 12.10 -10.51 -19.79
CA ALA A 191 11.95 -9.40 -20.75
C ALA A 191 10.50 -8.95 -20.98
N GLY A 192 9.53 -9.89 -20.86
CA GLY A 192 8.10 -9.58 -20.94
C GLY A 192 7.50 -8.95 -19.67
N ARG A 193 8.31 -8.73 -18.63
CA ARG A 193 7.88 -8.22 -17.33
C ARG A 193 8.71 -6.98 -16.99
N PRO A 194 8.16 -5.76 -17.13
CA PRO A 194 8.93 -4.54 -16.86
C PRO A 194 9.42 -4.55 -15.40
N PRO A 195 10.75 -4.42 -15.16
CA PRO A 195 11.31 -4.54 -13.82
C PRO A 195 10.65 -3.61 -12.80
N ALA A 196 10.33 -2.38 -13.21
CA ALA A 196 9.67 -1.40 -12.36
C ALA A 196 8.33 -1.92 -11.79
N GLU A 197 7.48 -2.52 -12.61
CA GLU A 197 6.17 -3.01 -12.15
C GLU A 197 6.32 -4.20 -11.20
N VAL A 198 7.21 -5.15 -11.53
CA VAL A 198 7.47 -6.33 -10.69
C VAL A 198 8.03 -5.89 -9.33
N LEU A 199 9.01 -5.00 -9.33
CA LEU A 199 9.65 -4.51 -8.12
C LEU A 199 8.69 -3.65 -7.28
N THR A 200 7.87 -2.80 -7.89
CA THR A 200 6.87 -1.99 -7.18
C THR A 200 5.79 -2.87 -6.54
N ALA A 201 5.28 -3.88 -7.23
CA ALA A 201 4.31 -4.82 -6.67
C ALA A 201 4.91 -5.57 -5.46
N LEU A 202 6.13 -6.09 -5.60
CA LEU A 202 6.82 -6.78 -4.51
C LEU A 202 7.14 -5.85 -3.33
N ALA A 203 7.53 -4.61 -3.61
CA ALA A 203 7.76 -3.60 -2.59
C ALA A 203 6.49 -3.24 -1.81
N ALA A 204 5.33 -3.21 -2.47
CA ALA A 204 4.04 -3.00 -1.83
C ALA A 204 3.69 -4.17 -0.89
N GLU A 205 3.79 -5.42 -1.36
CA GLU A 205 3.53 -6.61 -0.54
C GLU A 205 4.43 -6.64 0.71
N ILE A 206 5.74 -6.43 0.54
CA ILE A 206 6.71 -6.34 1.66
C ILE A 206 6.36 -5.18 2.58
N GLY A 207 5.92 -4.05 2.01
CA GLY A 207 5.59 -2.87 2.76
C GLY A 207 4.37 -3.03 3.65
N GLU A 208 3.33 -3.71 3.17
CA GLU A 208 2.15 -4.03 3.95
C GLU A 208 2.48 -4.99 5.10
N ALA A 209 3.29 -6.02 4.85
CA ALA A 209 3.74 -6.94 5.89
C ALA A 209 4.57 -6.23 6.97
N ALA A 210 5.52 -5.37 6.56
CA ALA A 210 6.30 -4.56 7.49
C ALA A 210 5.43 -3.61 8.32
N ALA A 211 4.47 -2.91 7.69
CA ALA A 211 3.58 -1.98 8.39
C ALA A 211 2.70 -2.67 9.45
N ARG A 212 2.26 -3.91 9.20
CA ARG A 212 1.54 -4.71 10.22
C ARG A 212 2.43 -5.02 11.42
N LEU A 213 3.69 -5.37 11.20
CA LEU A 213 4.64 -5.62 12.29
C LEU A 213 4.97 -4.35 13.06
N ASP A 214 5.16 -3.23 12.37
CA ASP A 214 5.38 -1.92 12.99
C ASP A 214 4.21 -1.51 13.89
N ALA A 215 2.97 -1.77 13.46
CA ALA A 215 1.78 -1.52 14.28
C ALA A 215 1.76 -2.37 15.56
N ILE A 216 2.15 -3.64 15.47
CA ILE A 216 2.28 -4.53 16.65
C ILE A 216 3.44 -4.06 17.55
N ALA A 217 4.56 -3.64 16.98
CA ALA A 217 5.70 -3.10 17.71
C ALA A 217 5.34 -1.80 18.44
N ALA A 218 4.52 -0.93 17.84
CA ALA A 218 4.01 0.26 18.49
C ALA A 218 3.16 -0.09 19.73
N VAL A 219 2.32 -1.14 19.64
CA VAL A 219 1.57 -1.66 20.80
C VAL A 219 2.51 -2.17 21.89
N ARG A 220 3.56 -2.92 21.53
CA ARG A 220 4.59 -3.37 22.48
C ARG A 220 5.23 -2.19 23.21
N ASN A 221 5.69 -1.20 22.46
CA ASN A 221 6.45 -0.07 23.00
C ASN A 221 5.58 0.86 23.85
N GLY A 222 4.26 0.93 23.58
CA GLY A 222 3.30 1.75 24.33
C GLY A 222 2.40 0.96 25.30
N TRP A 223 2.75 -0.29 25.62
CA TRP A 223 1.87 -1.21 26.33
C TRP A 223 1.49 -0.70 27.73
N ASP A 224 2.47 -0.28 28.53
CA ASP A 224 2.24 0.11 29.92
C ASP A 224 1.36 1.36 30.02
N ALA A 225 1.61 2.37 29.18
CA ALA A 225 0.77 3.56 29.10
C ALA A 225 -0.66 3.21 28.67
N THR A 226 -0.80 2.36 27.65
CA THR A 226 -2.10 1.90 27.16
C THR A 226 -2.89 1.13 28.23
N LEU A 227 -2.20 0.31 29.02
CA LEU A 227 -2.80 -0.44 30.11
C LEU A 227 -3.32 0.50 31.20
N ALA A 228 -2.50 1.47 31.63
CA ALA A 228 -2.90 2.48 32.61
C ALA A 228 -4.12 3.30 32.16
N ASP A 229 -4.14 3.73 30.89
CA ASP A 229 -5.28 4.46 30.31
C ASP A 229 -6.57 3.63 30.31
N LEU A 230 -6.46 2.33 29.97
CA LEU A 230 -7.62 1.43 29.98
C LEU A 230 -8.11 1.14 31.40
N GLU A 231 -7.21 0.96 32.36
CA GLU A 231 -7.58 0.79 33.77
C GLU A 231 -8.28 2.04 34.32
N ALA A 232 -7.77 3.23 34.00
CA ALA A 232 -8.40 4.50 34.35
C ALA A 232 -9.80 4.62 33.72
N ALA A 233 -9.94 4.33 32.42
CA ALA A 233 -11.22 4.37 31.73
C ALA A 233 -12.25 3.39 32.32
N LEU A 234 -11.83 2.17 32.71
CA LEU A 234 -12.70 1.23 33.41
C LEU A 234 -13.06 1.69 34.83
N GLY A 235 -12.16 2.42 35.49
CA GLY A 235 -12.43 3.08 36.77
C GLY A 235 -13.49 4.17 36.64
N ASP A 236 -13.39 5.01 35.62
CA ASP A 236 -14.36 6.08 35.36
C ASP A 236 -15.71 5.52 34.91
N LEU A 237 -15.72 4.45 34.11
CA LEU A 237 -16.94 3.73 33.75
C LEU A 237 -17.65 3.17 34.99
N ALA A 238 -16.91 2.68 35.98
CA ALA A 238 -17.48 2.21 37.24
C ALA A 238 -18.14 3.35 38.04
N LYS A 239 -17.50 4.52 38.10
CA LYS A 239 -18.06 5.71 38.75
C LYS A 239 -19.34 6.18 38.05
N LEU A 240 -19.33 6.23 36.72
CA LEU A 240 -20.50 6.58 35.92
C LEU A 240 -21.65 5.59 36.13
N GLY A 241 -21.35 4.29 36.22
CA GLY A 241 -22.35 3.26 36.54
C GLY A 241 -22.99 3.46 37.93
N GLU A 242 -22.21 3.91 38.92
CA GLU A 242 -22.77 4.27 40.23
C GLU A 242 -23.65 5.53 40.16
N GLN A 243 -23.22 6.57 39.44
CA GLN A 243 -23.98 7.80 39.23
C GLN A 243 -25.30 7.53 38.47
N GLU A 244 -25.28 6.68 37.45
CA GLU A 244 -26.49 6.19 36.75
C GLU A 244 -27.44 5.51 37.73
N ARG A 245 -26.96 4.54 38.51
CA ARG A 245 -27.79 3.79 39.46
C ARG A 245 -28.45 4.71 40.48
N GLN A 246 -27.70 5.68 41.02
CA GLN A 246 -28.22 6.68 41.95
C GLN A 246 -29.27 7.58 41.30
N ALA A 247 -29.00 8.13 40.12
CA ALA A 247 -29.95 8.97 39.39
C ALA A 247 -31.23 8.21 39.06
N ARG A 248 -31.12 6.96 38.60
CA ARG A 248 -32.25 6.09 38.28
C ARG A 248 -33.07 5.75 39.52
N ALA A 249 -32.44 5.41 40.64
CA ALA A 249 -33.14 5.15 41.90
C ALA A 249 -33.89 6.39 42.39
N MET A 250 -33.26 7.58 42.33
CA MET A 250 -33.90 8.84 42.68
C MET A 250 -35.10 9.15 41.77
N ALA A 251 -34.96 8.96 40.45
CA ALA A 251 -36.05 9.16 39.50
C ALA A 251 -37.20 8.19 39.76
N ALA A 252 -36.91 6.91 39.98
CA ALA A 252 -37.93 5.88 40.27
C ALA A 252 -38.70 6.15 41.57
N GLU A 253 -38.03 6.67 42.61
CA GLU A 253 -38.69 7.06 43.88
C GLU A 253 -39.59 8.29 43.70
N ARG A 254 -39.19 9.24 42.84
CA ARG A 254 -39.71 10.60 42.84
C ARG A 254 -40.60 10.95 41.67
N ILE A 255 -40.56 10.20 40.58
CA ILE A 255 -41.25 10.49 39.32
C ILE A 255 -42.17 9.32 39.00
N ALA A 256 -43.43 9.62 38.69
CA ALA A 256 -44.40 8.62 38.27
C ALA A 256 -44.15 8.28 36.80
N GLY A 257 -44.11 7.00 36.46
CA GLY A 257 -43.88 6.53 35.11
C GLY A 257 -43.52 5.05 35.07
N PRO A 258 -43.32 4.50 33.86
CA PRO A 258 -42.80 3.14 33.71
C PRO A 258 -41.40 3.04 34.33
N PRO A 259 -41.01 1.84 34.82
CA PRO A 259 -39.69 1.64 35.40
C PRO A 259 -38.61 1.90 34.36
N LEU A 260 -37.61 2.69 34.74
CA LEU A 260 -36.43 2.93 33.91
C LEU A 260 -35.62 1.63 33.80
N ALA A 261 -35.40 1.16 32.57
CA ALA A 261 -34.59 -0.02 32.32
C ALA A 261 -33.15 0.21 32.77
N ALA A 262 -32.58 -0.74 33.49
CA ALA A 262 -31.18 -0.70 33.85
C ALA A 262 -30.31 -1.02 32.62
N PRO A 263 -29.23 -0.26 32.36
CA PRO A 263 -28.27 -0.61 31.32
C PRO A 263 -27.55 -1.94 31.68
N PRO A 264 -27.09 -2.71 30.69
CA PRO A 264 -26.37 -3.95 30.93
C PRO A 264 -25.04 -3.68 31.65
N ASP A 265 -24.72 -4.47 32.70
CA ASP A 265 -23.44 -4.35 33.39
C ASP A 265 -22.33 -5.03 32.57
N ARG A 266 -21.66 -4.23 31.73
CA ARG A 266 -20.54 -4.68 30.88
C ARG A 266 -19.20 -4.68 31.60
N LEU A 267 -19.09 -4.06 32.78
CA LEU A 267 -17.82 -3.79 33.45
C LEU A 267 -17.04 -5.06 33.85
N PRO A 268 -17.66 -6.12 34.41
CA PRO A 268 -16.95 -7.36 34.74
C PRO A 268 -16.33 -8.02 33.50
N ALA A 269 -17.08 -8.09 32.41
CA ALA A 269 -16.61 -8.69 31.15
C ALA A 269 -15.45 -7.87 30.54
N LEU A 270 -15.52 -6.53 30.59
CA LEU A 270 -14.45 -5.66 30.11
C LEU A 270 -13.16 -5.82 30.94
N ARG A 271 -13.27 -5.92 32.28
CA ARG A 271 -12.12 -6.21 33.16
C ARG A 271 -11.50 -7.57 32.88
N GLN A 272 -12.32 -8.59 32.69
CA GLN A 272 -11.83 -9.93 32.33
C GLN A 272 -11.08 -9.92 31.00
N ARG A 273 -11.60 -9.20 29.99
CA ARG A 273 -10.92 -9.03 28.70
C ARG A 273 -9.58 -8.31 28.85
N LEU A 274 -9.52 -7.24 29.65
CA LEU A 274 -8.25 -6.57 29.94
C LEU A 274 -7.25 -7.52 30.61
N ALA A 275 -7.67 -8.25 31.64
CA ALA A 275 -6.82 -9.23 32.33
C ALA A 275 -6.32 -10.34 31.38
N THR A 276 -7.15 -10.76 30.42
CA THR A 276 -6.75 -11.75 29.39
C THR A 276 -5.64 -11.20 28.49
N LEU A 277 -5.73 -9.94 28.07
CA LEU A 277 -4.70 -9.30 27.24
C LEU A 277 -3.40 -9.04 28.00
N SER A 278 -3.49 -8.73 29.30
CA SER A 278 -2.34 -8.60 30.19
C SER A 278 -1.70 -9.94 30.57
N GLY A 279 -2.36 -11.06 30.26
CA GLY A 279 -1.83 -12.40 30.47
C GLY A 279 -0.74 -12.82 29.47
N PRO A 280 -0.35 -14.11 29.45
CA PRO A 280 0.72 -14.65 28.61
C PRO A 280 0.23 -14.90 27.16
N VAL A 281 -0.29 -13.86 26.51
CA VAL A 281 -0.65 -13.87 25.08
C VAL A 281 0.44 -13.19 24.24
N GLY A 282 0.62 -13.61 22.99
CA GLY A 282 1.59 -12.99 22.08
C GLY A 282 1.22 -11.55 21.70
N TRP A 283 2.20 -10.76 21.26
CA TRP A 283 1.97 -9.37 20.84
C TRP A 283 0.92 -9.20 19.72
N PRO A 284 0.83 -10.10 18.71
CA PRO A 284 -0.24 -10.01 17.71
C PRO A 284 -1.65 -10.10 18.33
N ALA A 285 -1.85 -11.01 19.28
CA ALA A 285 -3.13 -11.17 19.96
C ALA A 285 -3.46 -9.95 20.85
N ARG A 286 -2.45 -9.36 21.51
CA ARG A 286 -2.62 -8.10 22.26
C ARG A 286 -3.06 -6.96 21.35
N ALA A 287 -2.37 -6.76 20.23
CA ALA A 287 -2.70 -5.70 19.27
C ALA A 287 -4.13 -5.84 18.74
N ALA A 288 -4.53 -7.04 18.32
CA ALA A 288 -5.89 -7.30 17.83
C ALA A 288 -6.96 -7.10 18.91
N GLY A 289 -6.70 -7.57 20.14
CA GLY A 289 -7.65 -7.47 21.25
C GLY A 289 -7.83 -6.05 21.78
N LEU A 290 -6.78 -5.22 21.72
CA LEU A 290 -6.78 -3.87 22.26
C LEU A 290 -7.82 -2.96 21.59
N ASP A 291 -7.88 -2.95 20.26
CA ASP A 291 -8.83 -2.13 19.53
C ASP A 291 -10.29 -2.54 19.79
N ALA A 292 -10.53 -3.85 19.88
CA ALA A 292 -11.84 -4.38 20.22
C ALA A 292 -12.23 -4.03 21.67
N LEU A 293 -11.29 -3.97 22.61
CA LEU A 293 -11.54 -3.56 23.99
C LEU A 293 -11.84 -2.06 24.06
N ARG A 294 -11.02 -1.21 23.43
CA ARG A 294 -11.22 0.25 23.36
C ARG A 294 -12.59 0.61 22.79
N ARG A 295 -13.03 -0.07 21.72
CA ARG A 295 -14.38 0.12 21.16
C ARG A 295 -15.47 -0.26 22.16
N ALA A 296 -15.33 -1.40 22.83
CA ALA A 296 -16.32 -1.88 23.79
C ALA A 296 -16.44 -1.00 25.05
N VAL A 297 -15.32 -0.43 25.53
CA VAL A 297 -15.32 0.56 26.63
C VAL A 297 -16.11 1.81 26.23
N ARG A 298 -15.82 2.38 25.05
CA ARG A 298 -16.54 3.58 24.55
C ARG A 298 -18.02 3.31 24.32
N GLU A 299 -18.40 2.12 23.89
CA GLU A 299 -19.80 1.75 23.73
C GLU A 299 -20.52 1.68 25.08
N ALA A 300 -19.92 1.01 26.06
CA ALA A 300 -20.46 0.94 27.42
C ALA A 300 -20.59 2.33 28.07
N GLU A 301 -19.62 3.21 27.84
CA GLU A 301 -19.64 4.58 28.32
C GLU A 301 -20.81 5.37 27.73
N ARG A 302 -21.06 5.26 26.41
CA ARG A 302 -22.19 5.92 25.74
C ARG A 302 -23.53 5.41 26.28
N GLU A 303 -23.68 4.10 26.44
CA GLU A 303 -24.92 3.52 26.98
C GLU A 303 -25.22 4.04 28.38
N LEU A 304 -24.22 4.09 29.25
CA LEU A 304 -24.35 4.62 30.61
C LEU A 304 -24.65 6.12 30.61
N HIS A 305 -23.98 6.92 29.77
CA HIS A 305 -24.28 8.34 29.65
C HIS A 305 -25.73 8.57 29.20
N CYS A 306 -26.21 7.83 28.20
CA CYS A 306 -27.60 7.93 27.74
C CYS A 306 -28.60 7.57 28.84
N ALA A 307 -28.37 6.48 29.58
CA ALA A 307 -29.22 6.06 30.69
C ALA A 307 -29.20 7.08 31.84
N HIS A 308 -28.03 7.58 32.21
CA HIS A 308 -27.87 8.61 33.24
C HIS A 308 -28.59 9.90 32.84
N ALA A 309 -28.39 10.38 31.61
CA ALA A 309 -29.02 11.60 31.10
C ALA A 309 -30.55 11.51 31.10
N LEU A 310 -31.11 10.33 30.77
CA LEU A 310 -32.56 10.10 30.87
C LEU A 310 -33.05 10.23 32.31
N ALA A 311 -32.39 9.55 33.26
CA ALA A 311 -32.79 9.59 34.67
C ALA A 311 -32.63 10.98 35.30
N ALA A 312 -31.49 11.64 35.07
CA ALA A 312 -31.21 12.99 35.54
C ALA A 312 -32.17 14.01 34.92
N GLY A 313 -32.45 13.90 33.61
CA GLY A 313 -33.35 14.80 32.89
C GLY A 313 -34.78 14.80 33.43
N LEU A 314 -35.29 13.67 33.95
CA LEU A 314 -36.60 13.64 34.63
C LEU A 314 -36.60 14.46 35.93
N MET A 315 -35.51 14.39 36.68
CA MET A 315 -35.35 15.16 37.92
C MET A 315 -35.17 16.66 37.64
N GLU A 316 -34.38 17.00 36.63
CA GLU A 316 -34.21 18.38 36.16
C GLU A 316 -35.53 18.94 35.66
N ARG A 317 -36.31 18.18 34.89
CA ARG A 317 -37.63 18.60 34.42
C ARG A 317 -38.58 18.90 35.59
N ARG A 318 -38.55 18.09 36.65
CA ARG A 318 -39.32 18.37 37.87
C ARG A 318 -38.89 19.69 38.51
N ALA A 319 -37.58 19.94 38.61
CA ALA A 319 -37.03 21.16 39.18
C ALA A 319 -37.41 22.40 38.33
N GLU A 320 -37.32 22.28 37.01
CA GLU A 320 -37.72 23.33 36.06
C GLU A 320 -39.20 23.70 36.23
N LEU A 321 -40.10 22.71 36.28
CA LEU A 321 -41.53 22.95 36.46
C LEU A 321 -41.83 23.66 37.79
N ARG A 322 -41.12 23.32 38.87
CA ARG A 322 -41.25 24.03 40.15
C ARG A 322 -40.82 25.49 40.05
N GLY A 323 -39.66 25.77 39.46
CA GLY A 323 -39.18 27.16 39.29
C GLY A 323 -40.13 27.99 38.41
N ARG A 324 -40.66 27.40 37.33
CA ARG A 324 -41.65 28.07 36.47
C ARG A 324 -42.94 28.37 37.20
N PHE A 325 -43.43 27.42 37.99
CA PHE A 325 -44.61 27.60 38.83
C PHE A 325 -44.41 28.72 39.86
N GLU A 326 -43.28 28.74 40.58
CA GLU A 326 -42.95 29.79 41.53
C GLU A 326 -42.91 31.18 40.89
N SER A 327 -42.35 31.28 39.67
CA SER A 327 -42.35 32.52 38.89
C SER A 327 -43.76 32.98 38.51
N PHE A 328 -44.63 32.07 38.05
CA PHE A 328 -46.01 32.41 37.73
C PHE A 328 -46.80 32.82 38.98
N ARG A 329 -46.55 32.18 40.13
CA ARG A 329 -47.16 32.56 41.40
C ARG A 329 -46.76 33.97 41.82
N ALA A 330 -45.47 34.29 41.76
CA ALA A 330 -44.99 35.66 42.04
C ALA A 330 -45.62 36.71 41.10
N LYS A 331 -45.80 36.36 39.82
CA LYS A 331 -46.49 37.22 38.86
C LYS A 331 -47.96 37.43 39.21
N ALA A 332 -48.68 36.38 39.62
CA ALA A 332 -50.07 36.48 40.05
C ALA A 332 -50.23 37.41 41.26
N THR A 333 -49.34 37.29 42.26
CA THR A 333 -49.32 38.20 43.41
C THR A 333 -49.07 39.65 43.00
N ARG A 334 -48.08 39.90 42.14
CA ARG A 334 -47.76 41.26 41.67
C ARG A 334 -48.92 41.90 40.89
N LEU A 335 -49.72 41.11 40.19
CA LEU A 335 -50.88 41.59 39.41
C LEU A 335 -52.18 41.62 40.22
N GLY A 336 -52.17 41.23 41.50
CA GLY A 336 -53.36 41.25 42.35
C GLY A 336 -54.36 40.11 42.14
N HIS A 337 -54.04 39.12 41.30
CA HIS A 337 -54.94 37.99 40.98
C HIS A 337 -54.67 36.73 41.83
N ALA A 338 -53.82 36.82 42.85
CA ALA A 338 -53.41 35.65 43.65
C ALA A 338 -54.56 35.03 44.45
N GLU A 339 -55.60 35.80 44.78
CA GLU A 339 -56.76 35.36 45.58
C GLU A 339 -57.95 34.89 44.73
N GLU A 340 -57.81 34.86 43.39
CA GLU A 340 -58.91 34.38 42.54
C GLU A 340 -59.16 32.88 42.78
N PRO A 341 -60.43 32.46 43.02
CA PRO A 341 -60.75 31.08 43.42
C PRO A 341 -60.22 30.02 42.45
N ASP A 342 -60.30 30.27 41.15
CA ASP A 342 -59.84 29.33 40.12
C ASP A 342 -58.31 29.19 40.07
N LEU A 343 -57.58 30.31 40.28
CA LEU A 343 -56.13 30.31 40.38
C LEU A 343 -55.65 29.60 41.64
N LEU A 344 -56.31 29.82 42.78
CA LEU A 344 -56.01 29.14 44.04
C LEU A 344 -56.22 27.61 43.93
N ARG A 345 -57.29 27.18 43.24
CA ARG A 345 -57.56 25.75 43.03
C ARG A 345 -56.44 25.09 42.22
N ILE A 346 -56.08 25.66 41.07
CA ILE A 346 -55.03 25.08 40.22
C ILE A 346 -53.65 25.23 40.85
N ASP A 347 -53.38 26.30 41.60
CA ASP A 347 -52.17 26.43 42.41
C ASP A 347 -52.04 25.23 43.38
N GLY A 348 -53.13 24.89 44.09
CA GLY A 348 -53.18 23.72 44.97
C GLY A 348 -52.93 22.40 44.24
N ASP A 349 -53.50 22.24 43.05
CA ASP A 349 -53.30 21.04 42.22
C ASP A 349 -51.86 20.92 41.71
N VAL A 350 -51.27 22.01 41.20
CA VAL A 350 -49.86 22.06 40.78
C VAL A 350 -48.92 21.76 41.95
N ARG A 351 -49.18 22.33 43.14
CA ARG A 351 -48.38 22.02 44.34
C ARG A 351 -48.45 20.55 44.70
N ARG A 352 -49.66 19.97 44.70
CA ARG A 352 -49.88 18.55 45.02
C ARG A 352 -49.10 17.64 44.06
N LEU A 353 -49.15 17.93 42.76
CA LEU A 353 -48.45 17.16 41.74
C LEU A 353 -46.92 17.32 41.83
N LEU A 354 -46.40 18.55 41.90
CA LEU A 354 -44.96 18.82 41.87
C LEU A 354 -44.24 18.52 43.18
N TRP A 355 -44.90 18.62 44.34
CA TRP A 355 -44.32 18.28 45.64
C TRP A 355 -44.70 16.89 46.14
N GLY A 356 -45.65 16.21 45.48
CA GLY A 356 -45.97 14.80 45.73
C GLY A 356 -44.83 13.83 45.39
N ARG A 357 -44.90 12.63 45.96
CA ARG A 357 -44.02 11.50 45.61
C ARG A 357 -44.89 10.24 45.42
N PRO A 358 -44.91 9.64 44.21
CA PRO A 358 -44.22 10.07 42.99
C PRO A 358 -44.90 11.27 42.30
N CYS A 359 -44.14 12.07 41.54
CA CYS A 359 -44.62 13.22 40.76
C CYS A 359 -44.94 12.80 39.32
N ASP A 360 -46.20 12.94 38.89
CA ASP A 360 -46.57 12.80 37.48
C ASP A 360 -46.19 14.08 36.71
N LEU A 361 -45.08 14.01 35.97
CA LEU A 361 -44.57 15.12 35.17
C LEU A 361 -45.52 15.56 34.06
N ALA A 362 -46.27 14.62 33.46
CA ALA A 362 -47.20 14.93 32.39
C ALA A 362 -48.42 15.67 32.94
N ALA A 363 -48.98 15.19 34.06
CA ALA A 363 -50.06 15.87 34.76
C ALA A 363 -49.61 17.25 35.28
N ALA A 364 -48.43 17.35 35.88
CA ALA A 364 -47.90 18.61 36.38
C ALA A 364 -47.67 19.63 35.26
N THR A 365 -47.19 19.20 34.09
CA THR A 365 -47.01 20.08 32.93
C THR A 365 -48.35 20.63 32.45
N ARG A 366 -49.40 19.79 32.37
CA ARG A 366 -50.76 20.24 31.98
C ARG A 366 -51.34 21.24 32.99
N ALA A 367 -51.27 20.91 34.28
CA ALA A 367 -51.77 21.79 35.35
C ALA A 367 -51.05 23.15 35.36
N LEU A 368 -49.74 23.17 35.08
CA LEU A 368 -48.98 24.41 34.97
C LEU A 368 -49.38 25.26 33.75
N LEU A 369 -49.67 24.64 32.61
CA LEU A 369 -50.19 25.34 31.42
C LEU A 369 -51.59 25.92 31.69
N ASP A 370 -52.44 25.20 32.43
CA ASP A 370 -53.76 25.69 32.85
C ASP A 370 -53.62 26.91 33.77
N TYR A 371 -52.72 26.85 34.74
CA TYR A 371 -52.40 27.98 35.62
C TYR A 371 -51.95 29.21 34.83
N GLN A 372 -51.04 29.03 33.87
CA GLN A 372 -50.55 30.10 33.01
C GLN A 372 -51.67 30.74 32.18
N ARG A 373 -52.55 29.92 31.58
CA ARG A 373 -53.67 30.40 30.76
C ARG A 373 -54.65 31.23 31.58
N LEU A 374 -55.04 30.77 32.76
CA LEU A 374 -55.93 31.52 33.65
C LEU A 374 -55.32 32.83 34.12
N LEU A 375 -54.03 32.81 34.49
CA LEU A 375 -53.33 34.04 34.89
C LEU A 375 -53.29 35.07 33.75
N GLN A 376 -53.14 34.63 32.50
CA GLN A 376 -53.19 35.51 31.33
C GLN A 376 -54.59 36.07 31.08
N GLN A 377 -55.64 35.26 31.27
CA GLN A 377 -57.03 35.69 31.12
C GLN A 377 -57.41 36.73 32.19
N ALA A 378 -57.09 36.48 33.46
CA ALA A 378 -57.34 37.40 34.57
C ALA A 378 -56.59 38.74 34.36
N ALA A 379 -55.31 38.69 33.99
CA ALA A 379 -54.51 39.88 33.68
C ALA A 379 -54.98 40.64 32.42
N GLY A 380 -55.62 39.96 31.47
CA GLY A 380 -56.23 40.56 30.28
C GLY A 380 -57.55 41.27 30.59
N GLN A 381 -58.38 40.67 31.45
CA GLN A 381 -59.64 41.27 31.92
C GLN A 381 -59.40 42.53 32.76
N GLY A 382 -58.33 42.55 33.58
CA GLY A 382 -57.92 43.74 34.34
C GLY A 382 -57.29 44.88 33.51
N ARG A 383 -57.08 44.70 32.20
CA ARG A 383 -56.62 45.75 31.26
C ARG A 383 -57.73 46.30 30.36
N SER A 384 -58.88 45.63 30.30
CA SER A 384 -60.05 46.04 29.51
C SER A 384 -61.15 46.69 30.35
N ALA A 385 -60.96 46.79 31.66
CA ALA A 385 -61.67 47.68 32.57
C ALA A 385 -60.77 48.87 32.89
#